data_AF-A0A227JCG8-F1
#
_entry.id   AF-A0A227JCG8-F1
#
_cell.length_a   1.000
_cell.length_b   1.000
_cell.length_c   1.000
_cell.angle_alpha   90.00
_cell.angle_beta   90.00
_cell.angle_gamma   90.00
#
_symmetry.space_group_name_H-M   'P 1'
#
loop_
_entity.id
_entity.type
_entity.pdbx_description
1 polymer ?
#
loop_
_entity_poly.entity_id
_entity_poly.type
_entity_poly.pdbx_seq_one_letter_code
_entity_poly.pdbx_strand_id
1 'polypeptide(L)'
;MMLHSRENTLHLTQLSMAAIEQLSPSFESLPHTEHADGQYRLRRYSVVSFEDGQVIDLNKNSFVQSSDINRFQGDVIRQFEPIEKDILASEGFREMCALFVSANHLPNGQEIEIHQIRITALDSETQVAP
;
A
#
# COMPACT_ATOMS: atom_id res chain seq x y z
N MET A 1 -30.55 11.08 5.75
CA MET A 1 -30.23 11.31 4.32
C MET A 1 -29.62 10.01 3.80
N MET A 2 -30.40 9.22 3.06
CA MET A 2 -29.95 7.93 2.52
C MET A 2 -29.02 8.18 1.34
N LEU A 3 -27.76 7.75 1.46
CA LEU A 3 -26.85 7.64 0.33
C LEU A 3 -27.39 6.54 -0.58
N HIS A 4 -27.77 6.92 -1.81
CA HIS A 4 -28.16 5.96 -2.84
C HIS A 4 -26.92 5.14 -3.22
N SER A 5 -26.89 3.87 -2.80
CA SER A 5 -25.91 2.91 -3.31
C SER A 5 -26.15 2.72 -4.80
N ARG A 6 -25.22 3.16 -5.64
CA ARG A 6 -25.21 2.80 -7.06
C ARG A 6 -25.00 1.29 -7.17
N GLU A 7 -25.99 0.56 -7.66
CA GLU A 7 -26.04 -0.92 -7.70
C GLU A 7 -25.15 -1.61 -8.75
N ASN A 8 -24.10 -0.97 -9.28
CA ASN A 8 -23.25 -1.60 -10.31
C ASN A 8 -21.74 -1.55 -9.98
N THR A 9 -21.37 -1.89 -8.74
CA THR A 9 -19.97 -2.17 -8.40
C THR A 9 -19.81 -3.66 -8.06
N LEU A 10 -19.21 -4.43 -8.98
CA LEU A 10 -18.81 -5.81 -8.69
C LEU A 10 -17.56 -5.75 -7.79
N HIS A 11 -17.76 -5.94 -6.48
CA HIS A 11 -16.66 -6.15 -5.55
C HIS A 11 -16.20 -7.62 -5.65
N LEU A 12 -15.12 -7.85 -6.40
CA LEU A 12 -14.56 -9.19 -6.62
C LEU A 12 -14.00 -9.81 -5.32
N THR A 13 -13.51 -8.98 -4.40
CA THR A 13 -12.96 -9.40 -3.10
C THR A 13 -13.15 -8.27 -2.08
N GLN A 14 -13.36 -8.62 -0.81
CA GLN A 14 -13.40 -7.69 0.31
C GLN A 14 -12.57 -8.22 1.48
N LEU A 15 -11.94 -7.31 2.22
CA LEU A 15 -11.37 -7.63 3.53
C LEU A 15 -12.47 -7.82 4.56
N SER A 16 -12.22 -8.66 5.54
CA SER A 16 -13.05 -8.76 6.73
C SER A 16 -13.04 -7.44 7.50
N MET A 17 -14.13 -7.19 8.24
CA MET A 17 -14.19 -6.01 9.12
C MET A 17 -13.06 -6.03 10.15
N ALA A 18 -12.68 -7.20 10.66
CA ALA A 18 -11.56 -7.35 11.59
C ALA A 18 -10.22 -6.95 10.96
N ALA A 19 -9.98 -7.35 9.69
CA ALA A 19 -8.79 -6.92 8.97
C ALA A 19 -8.78 -5.40 8.76
N ILE A 20 -9.92 -4.81 8.40
CA ILE A 20 -10.06 -3.36 8.25
C ILE A 20 -9.77 -2.64 9.57
N GLU A 21 -10.32 -3.12 10.69
CA GLU A 21 -10.10 -2.53 12.02
C GLU A 21 -8.63 -2.60 12.47
N GLN A 22 -7.92 -3.68 12.11
CA GLN A 22 -6.49 -3.81 12.42
C GLN A 22 -5.61 -2.90 11.55
N LEU A 23 -5.96 -2.73 10.27
CA LEU A 23 -5.12 -2.00 9.32
C LEU A 23 -5.39 -0.48 9.34
N SER A 24 -6.63 -0.04 9.51
CA SER A 24 -7.02 1.37 9.36
C SER A 24 -6.25 2.35 10.27
N PRO A 25 -6.02 2.05 11.56
CA PRO A 25 -5.31 2.97 12.45
C PRO A 25 -3.88 3.30 11.99
N SER A 26 -3.20 2.38 11.31
CA SER A 26 -1.82 2.58 10.84
C SER A 26 -1.68 3.68 9.79
N PHE A 27 -2.78 4.12 9.16
CA PHE A 27 -2.74 5.24 8.24
C PHE A 27 -2.60 6.58 8.98
N GLU A 28 -2.97 6.65 10.27
CA GLU A 28 -2.84 7.86 11.10
C GLU A 28 -1.39 8.20 11.48
N SER A 29 -0.49 7.21 11.47
CA SER A 29 0.91 7.34 11.88
C SER A 29 1.90 7.38 10.70
N LEU A 30 1.42 7.61 9.47
CA LEU A 30 2.29 7.65 8.31
C LEU A 30 3.26 8.85 8.38
N PRO A 31 4.57 8.64 8.13
CA PRO A 31 5.54 9.70 8.21
C PRO A 31 5.44 10.65 7.02
N HIS A 32 5.75 11.92 7.27
CA HIS A 32 6.13 12.84 6.20
C HIS A 32 7.42 12.33 5.54
N THR A 33 7.55 12.57 4.23
CA THR A 33 8.77 12.25 3.50
C THR A 33 9.46 13.52 3.05
N GLU A 34 10.76 13.45 2.76
CA GLU A 34 11.51 14.59 2.19
C GLU A 34 11.29 14.75 0.67
N HIS A 35 10.41 13.93 0.08
CA HIS A 35 10.06 14.04 -1.33
C HIS A 35 9.23 15.28 -1.60
N ALA A 36 9.20 15.72 -2.86
CA ALA A 36 8.46 16.91 -3.29
C ALA A 36 6.96 16.85 -2.92
N ASP A 37 6.38 15.64 -2.84
CA ASP A 37 5.00 15.40 -2.43
C ASP A 37 4.82 15.05 -0.94
N GLY A 38 5.89 15.01 -0.16
CA GLY A 38 5.90 14.49 1.22
C GLY A 38 5.15 15.30 2.27
N GLN A 39 4.69 16.51 1.93
CA GLN A 39 3.85 17.34 2.80
C GLN A 39 2.38 16.89 2.81
N TYR A 40 1.87 16.40 1.69
CA TYR A 40 0.46 16.00 1.54
C TYR A 40 0.29 14.52 1.21
N ARG A 41 1.35 13.85 0.74
CA ARG A 41 1.37 12.42 0.46
C ARG A 41 2.31 11.71 1.43
N LEU A 42 1.71 11.11 2.45
CA LEU A 42 2.40 10.33 3.46
C LEU A 42 2.44 8.87 3.00
N ARG A 43 3.59 8.22 3.13
CA ARG A 43 3.72 6.83 2.66
C ARG A 43 4.79 6.03 3.37
N ARG A 44 4.50 4.74 3.49
CA ARG A 44 5.46 3.68 3.81
C ARG A 44 5.51 2.71 2.64
N TYR A 45 6.61 1.95 2.54
CA TYR A 45 6.77 0.92 1.54
C TYR A 45 7.61 -0.24 2.08
N SER A 46 7.10 -1.45 1.85
CA SER A 46 7.77 -2.70 2.16
C SER A 46 7.55 -3.67 1.01
N VAL A 47 8.52 -4.56 0.78
CA VAL A 47 8.33 -5.75 -0.05
C VAL A 47 8.19 -6.97 0.86
N VAL A 48 7.14 -7.74 0.65
CA VAL A 48 6.88 -8.99 1.38
C VAL A 48 6.79 -10.17 0.41
N SER A 49 6.93 -11.39 0.91
CA SER A 49 6.46 -12.59 0.22
C SER A 49 5.35 -13.25 1.04
N PHE A 50 4.46 -13.95 0.35
CA PHE A 50 3.44 -14.78 0.99
C PHE A 50 3.79 -16.25 0.78
N GLU A 51 4.24 -16.90 1.85
CA GLU A 51 4.79 -18.25 1.84
C GLU A 51 3.98 -19.13 2.77
N ASP A 52 3.35 -20.17 2.21
CA ASP A 52 2.64 -21.20 2.96
C ASP A 52 1.62 -20.63 3.98
N GLY A 53 0.94 -19.55 3.60
CA GLY A 53 -0.08 -18.90 4.42
C GLY A 53 0.45 -17.80 5.34
N GLN A 54 1.74 -17.49 5.31
CA GLN A 54 2.42 -16.52 6.17
C GLN A 54 2.99 -15.36 5.37
N VAL A 55 3.08 -14.19 6.00
CA VAL A 55 3.74 -13.01 5.44
C VAL A 55 5.19 -12.99 5.92
N ILE A 56 6.13 -12.91 4.98
CA ILE A 56 7.56 -12.77 5.25
C ILE A 56 8.02 -11.38 4.79
N ASP A 57 8.54 -10.59 5.72
CA ASP A 57 9.15 -9.29 5.40
C ASP A 57 10.53 -9.50 4.75
N LEU A 58 10.70 -9.04 3.51
CA LEU A 58 11.95 -9.17 2.77
C LEU A 58 12.97 -8.09 3.14
N ASN A 59 12.63 -7.19 4.07
CA ASN A 59 13.46 -6.05 4.52
C ASN A 59 13.91 -5.17 3.35
N LYS A 60 13.08 -5.05 2.32
CA LYS A 60 13.27 -4.14 1.18
C LYS A 60 12.31 -2.97 1.29
N ASN A 61 12.86 -1.76 1.24
CA ASN A 61 12.10 -0.51 1.28
C ASN A 61 12.67 0.56 0.33
N SER A 62 13.49 0.14 -0.64
CA SER A 62 13.94 0.96 -1.75
C SER A 62 13.08 0.67 -2.98
N PHE A 63 12.55 1.72 -3.59
CA PHE A 63 11.66 1.62 -4.74
C PHE A 63 12.27 2.34 -5.95
N VAL A 64 12.29 1.66 -7.10
CA VAL A 64 12.74 2.21 -8.38
C VAL A 64 11.65 2.01 -9.40
N GLN A 65 11.28 3.07 -10.13
CA GLN A 65 10.47 2.96 -11.34
C GLN A 65 11.38 3.26 -12.51
N SER A 66 11.35 2.43 -13.55
CA SER A 66 12.15 2.67 -14.74
C SER A 66 11.74 3.99 -15.43
N SER A 67 12.67 4.60 -16.15
CA SER A 67 12.38 5.76 -17.02
C SER A 67 11.37 5.46 -18.14
N ASP A 68 11.19 4.19 -18.51
CA ASP A 68 10.13 3.75 -19.42
C ASP A 68 8.73 3.96 -18.83
N ILE A 69 8.60 3.85 -17.50
CA ILE A 69 7.34 3.96 -16.76
C ILE A 69 7.16 5.39 -16.22
N ASN A 70 8.21 5.99 -15.64
CA ASN A 70 8.18 7.34 -15.10
C ASN A 70 9.16 8.23 -15.89
N ARG A 71 8.67 8.90 -16.93
CA ARG A 71 9.51 9.75 -17.80
C ARG A 71 10.05 11.00 -17.09
N PHE A 72 9.44 11.41 -15.99
CA PHE A 72 9.80 12.63 -15.26
C PHE A 72 10.81 12.39 -14.14
N GLN A 73 10.77 11.21 -13.50
CA GLN A 73 11.60 10.86 -12.36
C GLN A 73 11.92 9.34 -12.30
N GLY A 74 12.12 8.71 -13.45
CA GLY A 74 12.51 7.31 -13.55
C GLY A 74 13.98 7.08 -13.22
N ASP A 75 14.31 5.83 -12.93
CA ASP A 75 15.64 5.36 -12.53
C ASP A 75 16.19 6.03 -11.25
N VAL A 76 15.34 6.72 -10.50
CA VAL A 76 15.64 7.30 -9.19
C VAL A 76 15.26 6.31 -8.09
N ILE A 77 16.25 5.94 -7.26
CA ILE A 77 16.02 5.17 -6.03
C ILE A 77 15.33 6.08 -5.02
N ARG A 78 14.11 5.69 -4.62
CA ARG A 78 13.39 6.32 -3.52
C ARG A 78 13.44 5.41 -2.31
N GLN A 79 13.94 5.95 -1.20
CA GLN A 79 13.95 5.28 0.08
C GLN A 79 12.70 5.69 0.86
N PHE A 80 11.94 4.71 1.34
CA PHE A 80 10.78 4.95 2.19
C PHE A 80 10.93 4.25 3.53
N GLU A 81 10.22 4.75 4.54
CA GLU A 81 10.07 4.03 5.79
C GLU A 81 9.31 2.71 5.57
N PRO A 82 9.72 1.60 6.19
CA PRO A 82 9.00 0.34 6.08
C PRO A 82 7.64 0.43 6.77
N ILE A 83 6.71 -0.44 6.39
CA ILE A 83 5.45 -0.65 7.12
C ILE A 83 5.78 -1.10 8.55
N GLU A 84 4.99 -0.63 9.52
CA GLU A 84 5.20 -0.93 10.93
C GLU A 84 5.14 -2.45 11.19
N LYS A 85 6.06 -2.96 12.02
CA LYS A 85 6.28 -4.41 12.18
C LYS A 85 5.05 -5.13 12.74
N ASP A 86 4.36 -4.49 13.66
CA ASP A 86 3.10 -4.91 14.26
C ASP A 86 1.95 -4.95 13.25
N ILE A 87 1.98 -4.10 12.22
CA ILE A 87 1.05 -4.18 11.09
C ILE A 87 1.41 -5.35 10.18
N LEU A 88 2.69 -5.51 9.82
CA LEU A 88 3.14 -6.65 9.01
C LEU A 88 2.83 -8.01 9.68
N ALA A 89 2.90 -8.07 11.01
CA ALA A 89 2.60 -9.26 11.79
C ALA A 89 1.09 -9.46 12.09
N SER A 90 0.22 -8.56 11.65
CA SER A 90 -1.22 -8.63 11.94
C SER A 90 -1.95 -9.65 11.07
N GLU A 91 -3.02 -10.23 11.62
CA GLU A 91 -3.89 -11.13 10.86
C GLU A 91 -4.58 -10.41 9.69
N GLY A 92 -4.91 -9.13 9.86
CA GLY A 92 -5.48 -8.30 8.79
C GLY A 92 -4.54 -8.13 7.60
N PHE A 93 -3.24 -7.94 7.86
CA PHE A 93 -2.24 -7.85 6.80
C PHE A 93 -2.03 -9.20 6.10
N ARG A 94 -2.02 -10.29 6.89
CA ARG A 94 -1.97 -11.66 6.36
C ARG A 94 -3.18 -11.97 5.47
N GLU A 95 -4.39 -11.61 5.90
CA GLU A 95 -5.62 -11.77 5.12
C GLU A 95 -5.56 -10.99 3.80
N MET A 96 -5.10 -9.74 3.85
CA MET A 96 -4.91 -8.91 2.65
C MET A 96 -3.97 -9.56 1.64
N CYS A 97 -2.82 -10.07 2.10
CA CYS A 97 -1.87 -10.76 1.22
C CYS A 97 -2.45 -12.05 0.65
N ALA A 98 -3.14 -12.85 1.48
CA ALA A 98 -3.79 -14.08 1.05
C ALA A 98 -4.86 -13.85 -0.03
N LEU A 99 -5.69 -12.82 0.14
CA LEU A 99 -6.69 -12.43 -0.86
C LEU A 99 -6.03 -11.96 -2.16
N PHE A 100 -4.98 -11.14 -2.08
CA PHE A 100 -4.26 -10.65 -3.25
C PHE A 100 -3.61 -11.80 -4.05
N VAL A 101 -2.93 -12.72 -3.37
CA VAL A 101 -2.30 -13.89 -3.99
C VAL A 101 -3.33 -14.79 -4.65
N SER A 102 -4.43 -15.09 -3.95
CA SER A 102 -5.50 -15.94 -4.46
C SER A 102 -6.19 -15.32 -5.67
N ALA A 103 -6.57 -14.04 -5.59
CA ALA A 103 -7.27 -13.34 -6.68
C ALA A 103 -6.44 -13.24 -7.97
N ASN A 104 -5.11 -13.18 -7.85
CA ASN A 104 -4.19 -13.04 -8.98
C ASN A 104 -3.48 -14.35 -9.36
N HIS A 105 -3.80 -15.48 -8.70
CA HIS A 105 -3.16 -16.78 -8.92
C HIS A 105 -1.61 -16.72 -8.85
N LEU A 106 -1.09 -15.94 -7.89
CA LEU A 106 0.35 -15.77 -7.74
C LEU A 106 0.99 -17.07 -7.20
N PRO A 107 2.21 -17.42 -7.65
CA PRO A 107 2.93 -18.55 -7.09
C PRO A 107 3.32 -18.30 -5.63
N ASN A 108 3.48 -19.39 -4.87
CA ASN A 108 3.96 -19.33 -3.48
C ASN A 108 5.32 -18.62 -3.41
N GLY A 109 5.47 -17.67 -2.48
CA GLY A 109 6.69 -16.89 -2.33
C GLY A 109 6.90 -15.78 -3.36
N GLN A 110 5.91 -15.50 -4.23
CA GLN A 110 5.97 -14.33 -5.12
C GLN A 110 6.17 -13.04 -4.30
N GLU A 111 7.11 -12.20 -4.73
CA GLU A 111 7.31 -10.88 -4.12
C GLU A 111 6.09 -9.98 -4.38
N ILE A 112 5.65 -9.30 -3.33
CA ILE A 112 4.54 -8.36 -3.33
C ILE A 112 5.06 -7.03 -2.80
N GLU A 113 5.00 -6.02 -3.66
CA GLU A 113 5.33 -4.64 -3.30
C GLU A 113 4.11 -3.95 -2.69
N ILE A 114 4.23 -3.52 -1.43
CA ILE A 114 3.12 -2.92 -0.67
C ILE A 114 3.37 -1.42 -0.50
N HIS A 115 2.46 -0.61 -1.03
CA HIS A 115 2.44 0.83 -0.82
C HIS A 115 1.32 1.23 0.12
N GLN A 116 1.67 1.70 1.32
CA GLN A 116 0.73 2.28 2.25
C GLN A 116 0.74 3.80 2.05
N ILE A 117 -0.39 4.40 1.67
CA ILE A 117 -0.45 5.82 1.27
C ILE A 117 -1.64 6.51 1.94
N ARG A 118 -1.39 7.69 2.50
CA ARG A 118 -2.41 8.68 2.87
C ARG A 118 -2.17 9.96 2.09
N ILE A 119 -3.24 10.48 1.50
CA ILE A 119 -3.23 11.77 0.82
C ILE A 119 -4.12 12.72 1.61
N THR A 120 -3.55 13.83 2.07
CA THR A 120 -4.25 14.89 2.77
C THR A 120 -4.56 16.00 1.78
N ALA A 121 -5.84 16.41 1.69
CA ALA A 121 -6.20 17.60 0.95
C ALA A 121 -5.76 18.85 1.72
N LEU A 122 -5.04 19.75 1.06
CA LEU A 122 -4.70 21.07 1.56
C LEU A 122 -5.53 22.12 0.79
N ASP A 123 -5.69 23.32 1.35
CA ASP A 123 -6.46 24.42 0.71
C ASP A 123 -5.86 24.88 -0.64
N SER A 124 -4.61 24.49 -0.94
CA SER A 124 -3.93 24.75 -2.21
C SER A 124 -4.01 23.56 -3.17
N GLU A 125 -4.30 23.84 -4.45
CA GLU A 125 -4.18 22.85 -5.52
C GLU A 125 -2.74 22.31 -5.60
N THR A 126 -2.61 20.99 -5.71
CA THR A 126 -1.31 20.35 -5.93
C THR A 126 -1.38 19.46 -7.17
N GLN A 127 -0.49 19.70 -8.13
CA GLN A 127 -0.44 18.89 -9.34
C GLN A 127 0.08 17.48 -9.00
N VAL A 128 -0.64 16.45 -9.44
CA VAL A 128 -0.14 15.07 -9.41
C VAL A 128 0.96 14.91 -10.45
N ALA A 129 1.97 14.08 -10.15
CA ALA A 129 2.96 13.70 -11.15
C ALA A 129 2.24 13.05 -12.36
N PRO A 130 2.53 13.50 -13.61
CA PRO A 130 1.92 12.94 -14.81
C PRO A 130 2.36 11.50 -15.10
#